data_AF-A0A7Y3PQT6-F1
#
_entry.id   AF-A0A7Y3PQT6-F1
#
_cell.length_a   1.000
_cell.length_b   1.000
_cell.length_c   1.000
_cell.angle_alpha   90.00
_cell.angle_beta   90.00
_cell.angle_gamma   90.00
#
_symmetry.space_group_name_H-M   'P 1'
#
loop_
_entity.id
_entity.type
_entity.pdbx_description
1 polymer ?
#
loop_
_entity_poly.entity_id
_entity_poly.type
_entity_poly.pdbx_seq_one_letter_code
_entity_poly.pdbx_strand_id
1 'polypeptide(L)'
;MAVELRALRRDDLLLAADSSGFSAMTERRLEDFRRDGLMPRPVRVGNEGRRPVWNYPPGSDRQLVRLLRWREHTSNVDVLRVVLWIEGFPLALDAVRASATAVLDGLSHELEQLLQREASSLGLDPAHDQAAVVSAVAETMAAKRGKNALPRPIRVRAGERATAVAHLLEIFALGTQPDVAEDEAETIEKVLGVSPGRRQRVDDAGPWLTGPASALVGAADFVSLPRMSEALADATDTEWQEARSSAAAFFLQFPVFTRAVAAMTGNANFAGMGGHTALDSDPLMAVLLIAFILGARRADWFSNVEDLTDSLARWPALVSEMKQVLDLPQHALDRNLACHGPEMQARAQRIVQALLDGELDPGPKPVR
;
A
#
# COMPACT_ATOMS: atom_id res chain seq x y z
N MET A 1 28.55 17.92 14.68
CA MET A 1 28.26 17.64 16.11
C MET A 1 27.54 16.31 16.17
N ALA A 2 28.14 15.29 16.79
CA ALA A 2 27.46 14.01 16.98
C ALA A 2 26.35 14.22 18.03
N VAL A 3 25.10 14.06 17.63
CA VAL A 3 23.98 14.00 18.58
C VAL A 3 24.22 12.73 19.41
N GLU A 4 24.50 12.89 20.71
CA GLU A 4 24.52 11.74 21.61
C GLU A 4 23.15 11.07 21.53
N LEU A 5 23.12 9.85 20.99
CA LEU A 5 21.91 9.05 20.90
C LEU A 5 21.41 8.77 22.32
N ARG A 6 20.35 9.47 22.73
CA ARG A 6 19.69 9.26 24.02
C ARG A 6 19.33 7.78 24.13
N ALA A 7 19.82 7.13 25.19
CA ALA A 7 19.47 5.76 25.53
C ALA A 7 17.96 5.65 25.77
N LEU A 8 17.26 4.87 24.94
CA LEU A 8 15.83 4.63 25.10
C LEU A 8 15.59 3.54 26.15
N ARG A 9 14.85 3.89 27.20
CA ARG A 9 14.36 2.96 28.22
C ARG A 9 12.89 2.66 27.99
N ARG A 10 12.36 1.67 28.71
CA ARG A 10 10.95 1.27 28.63
C ARG A 10 10.00 2.44 28.85
N ASP A 11 10.29 3.30 29.83
CA ASP A 11 9.43 4.43 30.17
C ASP A 11 9.42 5.48 29.04
N ASP A 12 10.51 5.63 28.29
CA ASP A 12 10.55 6.49 27.09
C ASP A 12 9.63 5.95 26.00
N LEU A 13 9.55 4.63 25.81
CA LEU A 13 8.63 3.99 24.85
C LEU A 13 7.16 4.20 25.26
N LEU A 14 6.83 4.01 26.54
CA LEU A 14 5.47 4.22 27.04
C LEU A 14 5.07 5.70 26.94
N LEU A 15 5.99 6.61 27.25
CA LEU A 15 5.79 8.04 27.07
C LEU A 15 5.58 8.43 25.60
N ALA A 16 6.34 7.83 24.67
CA ALA A 16 6.17 8.07 23.24
C ALA A 16 4.80 7.59 22.72
N ALA A 17 4.33 6.43 23.21
CA ALA A 17 3.01 5.91 22.90
C ALA A 17 1.91 6.85 23.45
N ASP A 18 2.00 7.26 24.70
CA ASP A 18 1.04 8.17 25.34
C ASP A 18 1.00 9.54 24.65
N SER A 19 2.17 10.12 24.35
CA SER A 19 2.30 11.38 23.61
C SER A 19 1.74 11.30 22.18
N SER A 20 1.63 10.09 21.63
CA SER A 20 1.04 9.82 20.31
C SER A 20 -0.45 9.45 20.38
N GLY A 21 -1.09 9.57 21.55
CA GLY A 21 -2.52 9.29 21.75
C GLY A 21 -2.84 7.86 22.21
N PHE A 22 -1.84 7.01 22.45
CA PHE A 22 -2.02 5.60 22.84
C PHE A 22 -1.83 5.37 24.34
N SER A 23 -2.64 6.05 25.17
CA SER A 23 -2.56 5.98 26.64
C SER A 23 -2.87 4.60 27.24
N ALA A 24 -3.55 3.73 26.50
CA ALA A 24 -3.83 2.34 26.89
C ALA A 24 -2.60 1.41 26.76
N MET A 25 -1.44 1.93 26.35
CA MET A 25 -0.22 1.15 26.23
C MET A 25 0.36 0.80 27.60
N THR A 26 0.61 -0.50 27.84
CA THR A 26 1.13 -1.00 29.13
C THR A 26 2.40 -1.82 28.93
N GLU A 27 3.17 -2.03 30.01
CA GLU A 27 4.35 -2.89 29.98
C GLU A 27 4.04 -4.32 29.50
N ARG A 28 2.89 -4.87 29.92
CA ARG A 28 2.43 -6.19 29.50
C ARG A 28 2.21 -6.25 28.00
N ARG A 29 1.53 -5.26 27.43
CA ARG A 29 1.29 -5.17 25.98
C ARG A 29 2.60 -5.01 25.20
N LEU A 30 3.58 -4.29 25.77
CA LEU A 30 4.91 -4.17 25.17
C LEU A 30 5.66 -5.50 25.19
N GLU A 31 5.54 -6.29 26.26
CA GLU A 31 6.08 -7.65 26.31
C GLU A 31 5.39 -8.56 25.30
N ASP A 32 4.06 -8.47 25.13
CA ASP A 32 3.34 -9.23 24.11
C ASP A 32 3.88 -8.90 22.70
N PHE A 33 4.08 -7.62 22.37
CA PHE A 33 4.68 -7.24 21.07
C PHE A 33 6.11 -7.74 20.89
N ARG A 34 6.90 -7.83 21.97
CA ARG A 34 8.25 -8.41 21.91
C ARG A 34 8.23 -9.92 21.74
N ARG A 35 7.30 -10.61 22.42
CA ARG A 35 7.08 -12.05 22.23
C ARG A 35 6.68 -12.35 20.79
N ASP A 36 5.82 -11.52 20.23
CA ASP A 36 5.36 -11.62 18.86
C ASP A 36 6.41 -11.09 17.85
N GLY A 37 7.60 -10.66 18.29
CA GLY A 37 8.68 -10.20 17.41
C GLY A 37 8.36 -8.93 16.63
N LEU A 38 7.35 -8.14 17.02
CA LEU A 38 6.99 -6.85 16.41
C LEU A 38 7.78 -5.68 17.01
N MET A 39 8.43 -5.90 18.16
CA MET A 39 9.27 -4.94 18.86
C MET A 39 10.64 -5.56 19.20
N PRO A 40 11.74 -4.80 19.07
CA PRO A 40 13.06 -5.29 19.48
C PRO A 40 13.12 -5.53 20.99
N ARG A 41 13.96 -6.48 21.39
CA ARG A 41 14.27 -6.70 22.81
C ARG A 41 15.30 -5.66 23.26
N PRO A 42 15.20 -5.16 24.50
CA PRO A 42 16.23 -4.29 25.03
C PRO A 42 17.54 -5.08 25.24
N VAL A 43 18.66 -4.43 25.00
CA VAL A 43 20.01 -4.99 25.12
C VAL A 43 20.64 -4.48 26.42
N ARG A 44 21.34 -5.37 27.13
CA ARG A 44 22.08 -4.97 28.33
C ARG A 44 23.30 -4.15 27.91
N VAL A 45 23.36 -2.91 28.37
CA VAL A 45 24.45 -1.99 28.04
C VAL A 45 25.47 -1.84 29.19
N GLY A 46 25.13 -2.31 30.38
CA GLY A 46 26.01 -2.22 31.54
C GLY A 46 25.30 -2.49 32.85
N ASN A 47 25.87 -1.97 33.93
CA ASN A 47 25.29 -2.02 35.28
C ASN A 47 25.35 -0.63 35.91
N GLU A 48 24.29 -0.26 36.61
CA GLU A 48 24.26 0.88 37.53
C GLU A 48 24.40 0.31 38.94
N GLY A 49 25.64 0.30 39.44
CA GLY A 49 26.01 -0.46 40.64
C GLY A 49 25.80 -1.97 40.43
N ARG A 50 24.86 -2.56 41.17
CA ARG A 50 24.50 -4.00 41.05
C ARG A 50 23.32 -4.26 40.09
N ARG A 51 22.64 -3.22 39.60
CA ARG A 51 21.45 -3.38 38.76
C ARG A 51 21.84 -3.37 37.27
N PRO A 52 21.44 -4.36 36.47
CA PRO A 52 21.69 -4.32 35.04
C PRO A 52 20.87 -3.20 34.37
N VAL A 53 21.50 -2.46 33.47
CA VAL A 53 20.85 -1.42 32.67
C VAL A 53 20.55 -1.98 31.28
N TRP A 54 19.30 -1.84 30.87
CA TRP A 54 18.77 -2.35 29.61
C TRP A 54 18.27 -1.17 28.77
N ASN A 55 18.76 -1.07 27.54
CA ASN A 55 18.36 -0.03 26.60
C ASN A 55 17.75 -0.66 25.35
N TYR A 56 16.73 -0.02 24.83
CA TYR A 56 16.19 -0.33 23.52
C TYR A 56 17.10 0.21 22.42
N PRO A 57 17.19 -0.48 21.26
CA PRO A 57 17.84 0.08 20.08
C PRO A 57 17.23 1.44 19.68
N PRO A 58 18.02 2.36 19.11
CA PRO A 58 17.51 3.61 18.59
C PRO A 58 16.32 3.42 17.64
N GLY A 59 15.30 4.28 17.74
CA GLY A 59 14.10 4.21 16.91
C GLY A 59 13.01 3.24 17.39
N SER A 60 13.21 2.54 18.51
CA SER A 60 12.19 1.63 19.07
C SER A 60 10.92 2.38 19.53
N ASP A 61 11.05 3.62 19.95
CA ASP A 61 9.94 4.53 20.23
C ASP A 61 9.09 4.78 18.97
N ARG A 62 9.74 5.14 17.84
CA ARG A 62 9.07 5.31 16.55
C ARG A 62 8.43 4.01 16.06
N GLN A 63 9.11 2.87 16.21
CA GLN A 63 8.58 1.56 15.85
C GLN A 63 7.30 1.22 16.63
N LEU A 64 7.29 1.48 17.94
CA LEU A 64 6.11 1.25 18.78
C LEU A 64 4.93 2.11 18.32
N VAL A 65 5.15 3.40 18.07
CA VAL A 65 4.10 4.31 17.60
C VAL A 65 3.56 3.86 16.25
N ARG A 66 4.42 3.46 15.30
CA ARG A 66 3.98 2.95 13.98
C ARG A 66 3.21 1.64 14.11
N LEU A 67 3.67 0.70 14.94
CA LEU A 67 2.96 -0.54 15.24
C LEU A 67 1.56 -0.26 15.79
N LEU A 68 1.44 0.68 16.74
CA LEU A 68 0.17 1.03 17.35
C LEU A 68 -0.80 1.65 16.33
N ARG A 69 -0.31 2.52 15.44
CA ARG A 69 -1.12 3.08 14.33
C ARG A 69 -1.63 1.98 13.40
N TRP A 70 -0.76 1.06 12.95
CA TRP A 70 -1.22 -0.03 12.10
C TRP A 70 -2.19 -0.99 12.79
N ARG A 71 -2.07 -1.13 14.12
CA ARG A 71 -2.99 -1.95 14.91
C ARG A 71 -4.42 -1.41 14.98
N GLU A 72 -4.64 -0.15 14.62
CA GLU A 72 -5.99 0.39 14.42
C GLU A 72 -6.66 -0.17 13.15
N HIS A 73 -5.86 -0.65 12.19
CA HIS A 73 -6.32 -1.14 10.89
C HIS A 73 -6.27 -2.68 10.77
N THR A 74 -5.38 -3.34 11.51
CA THR A 74 -5.31 -4.81 11.53
C THR A 74 -4.80 -5.36 12.85
N SER A 75 -5.34 -6.51 13.27
CA SER A 75 -4.81 -7.29 14.40
C SER A 75 -3.89 -8.42 13.96
N ASN A 76 -3.75 -8.67 12.65
CA ASN A 76 -2.96 -9.76 12.10
C ASN A 76 -1.46 -9.47 12.29
N VAL A 77 -0.81 -10.28 13.13
CA VAL A 77 0.62 -10.15 13.48
C VAL A 77 1.52 -10.30 12.25
N ASP A 78 1.17 -11.17 11.31
CA ASP A 78 1.98 -11.41 10.12
C ASP A 78 1.96 -10.21 9.16
N VAL A 79 0.79 -9.61 8.96
CA VAL A 79 0.66 -8.36 8.20
C VAL A 79 1.44 -7.23 8.87
N LEU A 80 1.32 -7.09 10.20
CA LEU A 80 2.03 -6.07 10.98
C LEU A 80 3.56 -6.21 10.87
N ARG A 81 4.06 -7.44 10.84
CA ARG A 81 5.49 -7.73 10.70
C ARG A 81 6.01 -7.27 9.33
N VAL A 82 5.30 -7.60 8.25
CA VAL A 82 5.70 -7.22 6.89
C VAL A 82 5.66 -5.71 6.70
N VAL A 83 4.60 -5.03 7.14
CA VAL A 83 4.48 -3.57 6.95
C VAL A 83 5.53 -2.78 7.73
N LEU A 84 5.83 -3.18 8.98
CA LEU A 84 6.90 -2.57 9.76
C LEU A 84 8.27 -2.78 9.11
N TRP A 85 8.50 -3.97 8.53
CA TRP A 85 9.73 -4.23 7.81
C TRP A 85 9.83 -3.34 6.56
N ILE A 86 8.78 -3.20 5.78
CA ILE A 86 8.75 -2.27 4.63
C ILE A 86 9.03 -0.82 5.06
N GLU A 87 8.57 -0.39 6.23
CA GLU A 87 8.84 0.95 6.79
C GLU A 87 10.28 1.21 7.24
N GLY A 88 11.16 0.22 7.12
CA GLY A 88 12.57 0.38 7.50
C GLY A 88 12.92 -0.14 8.89
N PHE A 89 11.98 -0.72 9.65
CA PHE A 89 12.28 -1.25 10.98
C PHE A 89 13.09 -2.56 10.91
N PRO A 90 14.00 -2.79 11.89
CA PRO A 90 14.86 -3.98 11.90
C PRO A 90 14.08 -5.19 12.41
N LEU A 91 13.51 -5.95 11.48
CA LEU A 91 12.85 -7.23 11.72
C LEU A 91 13.64 -8.37 11.05
N ALA A 92 13.63 -9.54 11.68
CA ALA A 92 14.35 -10.71 11.18
C ALA A 92 13.70 -11.19 9.87
N LEU A 93 14.52 -11.34 8.81
CA LEU A 93 14.02 -11.58 7.46
C LEU A 93 13.29 -12.93 7.34
N ASP A 94 13.80 -13.97 8.01
CA ASP A 94 13.15 -15.28 8.12
C ASP A 94 11.72 -15.18 8.64
N ALA A 95 11.50 -14.40 9.71
CA ALA A 95 10.18 -14.17 10.27
C ALA A 95 9.29 -13.35 9.33
N VAL A 96 9.84 -12.35 8.62
CA VAL A 96 9.11 -11.56 7.63
C VAL A 96 8.66 -12.43 6.45
N ARG A 97 9.53 -13.30 5.94
CA ARG A 97 9.23 -14.26 4.86
C ARG A 97 8.10 -15.19 5.27
N ALA A 98 8.23 -15.83 6.44
CA ALA A 98 7.22 -16.72 6.98
C ALA A 98 5.85 -16.02 7.12
N SER A 99 5.83 -14.77 7.56
CA SER A 99 4.60 -13.97 7.65
C SER A 99 3.98 -13.65 6.31
N ALA A 100 4.78 -13.21 5.33
CA ALA A 100 4.25 -12.89 4.01
C ALA A 100 3.64 -14.12 3.33
N THR A 101 4.33 -15.27 3.44
CA THR A 101 3.81 -16.56 2.96
C THR A 101 2.52 -16.94 3.68
N ALA A 102 2.48 -16.88 5.01
CA ALA A 102 1.27 -17.20 5.77
C ALA A 102 0.07 -16.32 5.40
N VAL A 103 0.30 -15.04 5.09
CA VAL A 103 -0.75 -14.12 4.64
C VAL A 103 -1.25 -14.50 3.24
N LEU A 104 -0.37 -14.77 2.27
CA LEU A 104 -0.82 -15.16 0.92
C LEU A 104 -1.49 -16.54 0.89
N ASP A 105 -1.00 -17.49 1.67
CA ASP A 105 -1.63 -18.80 1.84
C ASP A 105 -3.04 -18.64 2.44
N GLY A 106 -3.18 -17.76 3.44
CA GLY A 106 -4.47 -17.39 4.03
C GLY A 106 -5.43 -16.80 3.01
N LEU A 107 -4.98 -15.85 2.18
CA LEU A 107 -5.79 -15.27 1.10
C LEU A 107 -6.20 -16.33 0.07
N SER A 108 -5.28 -17.23 -0.29
CA SER A 108 -5.54 -18.30 -1.25
C SER A 108 -6.63 -19.22 -0.72
N HIS A 109 -6.52 -19.60 0.55
CA HIS A 109 -7.50 -20.44 1.21
C HIS A 109 -8.87 -19.75 1.36
N GLU A 110 -8.90 -18.46 1.68
CA GLU A 110 -10.16 -17.69 1.74
C GLU A 110 -10.87 -17.63 0.38
N LEU A 111 -10.10 -17.44 -0.70
CA LEU A 111 -10.60 -17.46 -2.07
C LEU A 111 -11.16 -18.84 -2.45
N GLU A 112 -10.41 -19.92 -2.18
CA GLU A 112 -10.86 -21.29 -2.41
C GLU A 112 -12.17 -21.58 -1.68
N GLN A 113 -12.27 -21.19 -0.40
CA GLN A 113 -13.49 -21.36 0.37
C GLN A 113 -14.66 -20.55 -0.22
N LEU A 114 -14.41 -19.34 -0.71
CA LEU A 114 -15.43 -18.52 -1.34
C LEU A 114 -15.95 -19.18 -2.62
N LEU A 115 -15.06 -19.65 -3.50
CA LEU A 115 -15.44 -20.35 -4.72
C LEU A 115 -16.17 -21.66 -4.43
N GLN A 116 -15.71 -22.43 -3.43
CA GLN A 116 -16.36 -23.68 -3.02
C GLN A 116 -17.78 -23.45 -2.48
N ARG A 117 -17.98 -22.40 -1.67
CA ARG A 117 -19.31 -22.04 -1.15
C ARG A 117 -20.27 -21.65 -2.27
N GLU A 118 -19.80 -20.87 -3.24
CA GLU A 118 -20.62 -20.48 -4.39
C GLU A 118 -20.93 -21.66 -5.30
N ALA A 119 -19.96 -22.52 -5.59
CA ALA A 119 -20.19 -23.73 -6.36
C ALA A 119 -21.24 -24.64 -5.71
N SER A 120 -21.13 -24.82 -4.38
CA SER A 120 -22.09 -25.63 -3.61
C SER A 120 -23.50 -25.02 -3.60
N SER A 121 -23.63 -23.69 -3.59
CA SER A 121 -24.94 -23.01 -3.62
C SER A 121 -25.64 -23.17 -4.97
N LEU A 122 -24.86 -23.27 -6.05
CA LEU A 122 -25.33 -23.44 -7.42
C LEU A 122 -25.49 -24.91 -7.85
N GLY A 123 -25.04 -25.85 -7.03
CA GLY A 123 -25.02 -27.28 -7.38
C GLY A 123 -24.01 -27.61 -8.49
N LEU A 124 -22.95 -26.80 -8.60
CA LEU A 124 -21.88 -26.95 -9.59
C LEU A 124 -20.68 -27.67 -8.97
N ASP A 125 -19.88 -28.32 -9.82
CA ASP A 125 -18.58 -28.86 -9.41
C ASP A 125 -17.50 -27.81 -9.68
N PRO A 126 -16.85 -27.23 -8.65
CA PRO A 126 -15.85 -26.18 -8.87
C PRO A 126 -14.66 -26.62 -9.72
N ALA A 127 -14.37 -27.92 -9.84
CA ALA A 127 -13.31 -28.42 -10.70
C ALA A 127 -13.68 -28.43 -12.20
N HIS A 128 -14.96 -28.62 -12.52
CA HIS A 128 -15.45 -28.74 -13.90
C HIS A 128 -16.16 -27.46 -14.38
N ASP A 129 -16.72 -26.68 -13.45
CA ASP A 129 -17.59 -25.52 -13.70
C ASP A 129 -16.95 -24.20 -13.23
N GLN A 130 -15.62 -24.14 -13.14
CA GLN A 130 -14.88 -22.99 -12.58
C GLN A 130 -15.32 -21.64 -13.18
N ALA A 131 -15.47 -21.56 -14.51
CA ALA A 131 -15.89 -20.34 -15.19
C ALA A 131 -17.30 -19.87 -14.75
N ALA A 132 -18.24 -20.80 -14.58
CA ALA A 132 -19.60 -20.48 -14.13
C ALA A 132 -19.60 -20.00 -12.66
N VAL A 133 -18.79 -20.63 -11.80
CA VAL A 133 -18.63 -20.22 -10.40
C VAL A 133 -18.01 -18.83 -10.31
N VAL A 134 -16.94 -18.57 -11.06
CA VAL A 134 -16.30 -17.24 -11.12
C VAL A 134 -17.27 -16.18 -11.61
N SER A 135 -18.05 -16.46 -12.66
CA SER A 135 -19.07 -15.54 -13.16
C SER A 135 -20.11 -15.19 -12.10
N ALA A 136 -20.61 -16.17 -11.34
CA ALA A 136 -21.59 -15.94 -10.27
C ALA A 136 -21.03 -15.09 -9.12
N VAL A 137 -19.79 -15.36 -8.70
CA VAL A 137 -19.08 -14.51 -7.72
C VAL A 137 -18.93 -13.09 -8.26
N ALA A 138 -18.50 -12.96 -9.52
CA ALA A 138 -18.27 -11.67 -10.16
C ALA A 138 -19.56 -10.83 -10.26
N GLU A 139 -20.69 -11.45 -10.63
CA GLU A 139 -22.01 -10.79 -10.64
C GLU A 139 -22.37 -10.25 -9.24
N THR A 140 -22.18 -11.06 -8.21
CA THR A 140 -22.46 -10.66 -6.82
C THR A 140 -21.58 -9.48 -6.39
N MET A 141 -20.28 -9.54 -6.68
CA MET A 141 -19.33 -8.45 -6.41
C MET A 141 -19.66 -7.20 -7.22
N ALA A 142 -20.03 -7.36 -8.49
CA ALA A 142 -20.37 -6.27 -9.39
C ALA A 142 -21.70 -5.58 -9.01
N ALA A 143 -22.65 -6.31 -8.42
CA ALA A 143 -23.93 -5.78 -7.98
C ALA A 143 -23.87 -5.05 -6.63
N LYS A 144 -22.87 -5.37 -5.79
CA LYS A 144 -22.73 -4.84 -4.42
C LYS A 144 -22.79 -3.32 -4.37
N ARG A 145 -23.44 -2.79 -3.32
CA ARG A 145 -23.60 -1.36 -3.03
C ARG A 145 -23.10 -1.03 -1.62
N GLY A 146 -22.80 0.24 -1.36
CA GLY A 146 -22.36 0.74 -0.06
C GLY A 146 -20.84 0.70 0.13
N LYS A 147 -20.40 0.79 1.39
CA LYS A 147 -18.98 0.95 1.76
C LYS A 147 -18.07 -0.17 1.25
N ASN A 148 -18.62 -1.37 1.05
CA ASN A 148 -17.88 -2.56 0.61
C ASN A 148 -18.06 -2.88 -0.89
N ALA A 149 -18.63 -1.95 -1.65
CA ALA A 149 -18.76 -2.10 -3.10
C ALA A 149 -17.46 -1.73 -3.79
N LEU A 150 -17.12 -2.46 -4.85
CA LEU A 150 -16.07 -2.06 -5.78
C LEU A 150 -16.32 -0.62 -6.24
N PRO A 151 -15.29 0.27 -6.23
CA PRO A 151 -15.42 1.63 -6.71
C PRO A 151 -16.02 1.71 -8.12
N ARG A 152 -16.69 2.83 -8.42
CA ARG A 152 -17.31 3.10 -9.73
C ARG A 152 -16.79 4.44 -10.27
N PRO A 153 -15.48 4.53 -10.56
CA PRO A 153 -14.87 5.77 -11.02
C PRO A 153 -15.41 6.20 -12.39
N ILE A 154 -15.84 5.23 -13.20
CA ILE A 154 -16.39 5.43 -14.54
C ILE A 154 -17.66 4.62 -14.68
N ARG A 155 -18.65 5.18 -15.38
CA ARG A 155 -19.93 4.51 -15.65
C ARG A 155 -19.72 3.41 -16.70
N VAL A 156 -20.05 2.18 -16.30
CA VAL A 156 -20.03 0.97 -17.15
C VAL A 156 -21.39 0.27 -17.00
N ARG A 157 -21.87 -0.46 -18.01
CA ARG A 157 -23.13 -1.21 -17.88
C ARG A 157 -22.96 -2.35 -16.87
N ALA A 158 -24.06 -2.79 -16.26
CA ALA A 158 -24.00 -3.79 -15.19
C ALA A 158 -23.43 -5.13 -15.67
N GLY A 159 -23.87 -5.62 -16.84
CA GLY A 159 -23.36 -6.87 -17.43
C GLY A 159 -21.88 -6.77 -17.78
N GLU A 160 -21.49 -5.74 -18.54
CA GLU A 160 -20.09 -5.43 -18.89
C GLU A 160 -19.19 -5.35 -17.63
N ARG A 161 -19.70 -4.78 -16.54
CA ARG A 161 -18.98 -4.71 -15.26
C ARG A 161 -18.82 -6.09 -14.62
N ALA A 162 -19.85 -6.93 -14.63
CA ALA A 162 -19.76 -8.28 -14.09
C ALA A 162 -18.73 -9.11 -14.88
N THR A 163 -18.77 -9.06 -16.21
CA THR A 163 -17.76 -9.69 -17.08
C THR A 163 -16.35 -9.19 -16.78
N ALA A 164 -16.15 -7.88 -16.68
CA ALA A 164 -14.84 -7.32 -16.32
C ALA A 164 -14.36 -7.78 -14.92
N VAL A 165 -15.26 -7.89 -13.94
CA VAL A 165 -14.90 -8.42 -12.61
C VAL A 165 -14.56 -9.91 -12.67
N ALA A 166 -15.22 -10.69 -13.52
CA ALA A 166 -14.88 -12.10 -13.73
C ALA A 166 -13.45 -12.24 -14.27
N HIS A 167 -13.09 -11.45 -15.29
CA HIS A 167 -11.72 -11.43 -15.81
C HIS A 167 -10.70 -10.96 -14.78
N LEU A 168 -11.04 -10.00 -13.91
CA LEU A 168 -10.15 -9.61 -12.82
C LEU A 168 -9.94 -10.74 -11.81
N LEU A 169 -10.96 -11.55 -11.51
CA LEU A 169 -10.81 -12.73 -10.65
C LEU A 169 -9.95 -13.80 -11.33
N GLU A 170 -10.16 -14.04 -12.62
CA GLU A 170 -9.33 -14.92 -13.45
C GLU A 170 -7.85 -14.50 -13.40
N ILE A 171 -7.56 -13.23 -13.73
CA ILE A 171 -6.21 -12.68 -13.78
C ILE A 171 -5.55 -12.65 -12.40
N PHE A 172 -6.17 -12.01 -11.41
CA PHE A 172 -5.52 -11.72 -10.12
C PHE A 172 -5.67 -12.83 -9.10
N ALA A 173 -6.78 -13.58 -9.13
CA ALA A 173 -7.09 -14.58 -8.12
C ALA A 173 -6.66 -15.98 -8.57
N LEU A 174 -6.89 -16.32 -9.84
CA LEU A 174 -6.61 -17.66 -10.38
C LEU A 174 -5.31 -17.74 -11.19
N GLY A 175 -4.77 -16.60 -11.62
CA GLY A 175 -3.57 -16.56 -12.48
C GLY A 175 -3.83 -17.10 -13.89
N THR A 176 -5.06 -17.05 -14.35
CA THR A 176 -5.42 -17.41 -15.72
C THR A 176 -5.29 -16.20 -16.63
N GLN A 177 -4.92 -16.45 -17.89
CA GLN A 177 -4.90 -15.44 -18.94
C GLN A 177 -6.12 -15.64 -19.83
N PRO A 178 -7.28 -15.04 -19.50
CA PRO A 178 -8.46 -15.15 -20.35
C PRO A 178 -8.19 -14.57 -21.73
N ASP A 179 -8.79 -15.16 -22.76
CA ASP A 179 -8.81 -14.57 -24.11
C ASP A 179 -9.83 -13.42 -24.12
N VAL A 180 -9.33 -12.19 -24.00
CA VAL A 180 -10.13 -10.98 -23.83
C VAL A 180 -9.97 -10.10 -25.06
N ALA A 181 -11.09 -9.74 -25.69
CA ALA A 181 -11.08 -8.81 -26.81
C ALA A 181 -10.68 -7.39 -26.35
N GLU A 182 -10.15 -6.57 -27.26
CA GLU A 182 -9.61 -5.24 -26.90
C GLU A 182 -10.68 -4.32 -26.27
N ASP A 183 -11.93 -4.39 -26.70
CA ASP A 183 -13.06 -3.62 -26.15
C ASP A 183 -13.48 -4.09 -24.75
N GLU A 184 -13.37 -5.38 -24.47
CA GLU A 184 -13.52 -5.95 -23.14
C GLU A 184 -12.36 -5.52 -22.23
N ALA A 185 -11.13 -5.51 -22.73
CA ALA A 185 -9.96 -5.04 -21.99
C ALA A 185 -10.05 -3.53 -21.65
N GLU A 186 -10.53 -2.69 -22.58
CA GLU A 186 -10.85 -1.29 -22.28
C GLU A 186 -11.94 -1.15 -21.20
N THR A 187 -12.86 -2.11 -21.11
CA THR A 187 -13.88 -2.15 -20.07
C THR A 187 -13.28 -2.51 -18.71
N ILE A 188 -12.33 -3.45 -18.67
CA ILE A 188 -11.55 -3.77 -17.47
C ILE A 188 -10.84 -2.51 -16.95
N GLU A 189 -10.18 -1.74 -17.81
CA GLU A 189 -9.53 -0.49 -17.40
C GLU A 189 -10.49 0.55 -16.83
N LYS A 190 -11.71 0.67 -17.38
CA LYS A 190 -12.74 1.56 -16.86
C LYS A 190 -13.22 1.12 -15.47
N VAL A 191 -13.33 -0.20 -15.25
CA VAL A 191 -13.70 -0.78 -13.96
C VAL A 191 -12.60 -0.58 -12.91
N LEU A 192 -11.33 -0.74 -13.30
CA LEU A 192 -10.17 -0.42 -12.47
C LEU A 192 -10.03 1.11 -12.21
N GLY A 193 -10.62 1.93 -13.09
CA GLY A 193 -10.57 3.39 -12.99
C GLY A 193 -9.34 4.03 -13.60
N VAL A 194 -8.50 3.25 -14.28
CA VAL A 194 -7.22 3.68 -14.84
C VAL A 194 -7.35 4.28 -16.24
N SER A 195 -8.47 4.06 -16.94
CA SER A 195 -8.66 4.52 -18.32
C SER A 195 -8.44 6.03 -18.59
N PRO A 196 -8.60 6.98 -17.63
CA PRO A 196 -8.20 8.37 -17.87
C PRO A 196 -6.69 8.53 -18.13
N GLY A 197 -5.86 7.60 -17.66
CA GLY A 197 -4.41 7.54 -17.90
C GLY A 197 -4.02 7.40 -19.37
N ARG A 198 -4.97 7.02 -20.26
CA ARG A 198 -4.77 6.98 -21.72
C ARG A 198 -4.88 8.35 -22.40
N ARG A 199 -5.46 9.35 -21.74
CA ARG A 199 -5.82 10.64 -22.37
C ARG A 199 -5.29 11.85 -21.62
N GLN A 200 -5.29 11.78 -20.29
CA GLN A 200 -4.87 12.89 -19.44
C GLN A 200 -3.34 12.95 -19.34
N ARG A 201 -2.82 14.17 -19.22
CA ARG A 201 -1.40 14.51 -19.21
C ARG A 201 -1.08 15.25 -17.92
N VAL A 202 0.08 15.00 -17.32
CA VAL A 202 0.55 15.77 -16.17
C VAL A 202 1.59 16.77 -16.69
N ASP A 203 1.18 18.02 -16.84
CA ASP A 203 1.98 19.07 -17.50
C ASP A 203 2.49 18.59 -18.89
N ASP A 204 3.81 18.56 -19.10
CA ASP A 204 4.43 18.12 -20.36
C ASP A 204 4.56 16.60 -20.49
N ALA A 205 4.28 15.84 -19.42
CA ALA A 205 4.28 14.39 -19.46
C ALA A 205 3.03 13.88 -20.20
N GLY A 206 3.24 13.06 -21.23
CA GLY A 206 2.17 12.42 -21.99
C GLY A 206 1.32 11.44 -21.16
N PRO A 207 0.31 10.81 -21.78
CA PRO A 207 -0.43 9.71 -21.15
C PRO A 207 0.51 8.58 -20.73
N TRP A 208 0.28 7.99 -19.55
CA TRP A 208 1.13 6.92 -19.02
C TRP A 208 0.62 5.52 -19.41
N LEU A 209 -0.67 5.37 -19.69
CA LEU A 209 -1.19 4.15 -20.30
C LEU A 209 -1.04 4.24 -21.82
N THR A 210 -0.03 3.53 -22.31
CA THR A 210 0.30 3.42 -23.73
C THR A 210 0.22 1.96 -24.18
N GLY A 211 -0.01 1.72 -25.47
CA GLY A 211 -0.20 0.36 -26.00
C GLY A 211 -1.66 -0.16 -25.87
N PRO A 212 -1.91 -1.44 -26.21
CA PRO A 212 -3.24 -2.03 -26.16
C PRO A 212 -3.68 -2.31 -24.72
N ALA A 213 -4.99 -2.25 -24.44
CA ALA A 213 -5.59 -2.54 -23.14
C ALA A 213 -5.46 -4.03 -22.78
N SER A 214 -5.48 -4.91 -23.78
CA SER A 214 -5.28 -6.36 -23.62
C SER A 214 -3.92 -6.72 -22.99
N ALA A 215 -2.91 -5.83 -23.02
CA ALA A 215 -1.64 -6.05 -22.32
C ALA A 215 -1.80 -6.28 -20.80
N LEU A 216 -2.90 -5.80 -20.21
CA LEU A 216 -3.21 -5.98 -18.79
C LEU A 216 -3.45 -7.46 -18.42
N VAL A 217 -3.88 -8.29 -19.37
CA VAL A 217 -4.07 -9.75 -19.17
C VAL A 217 -2.72 -10.44 -18.94
N GLY A 218 -1.67 -10.02 -19.63
CA GLY A 218 -0.31 -10.53 -19.45
C GLY A 218 0.26 -10.27 -18.04
N ALA A 219 -0.37 -9.38 -17.26
CA ALA A 219 0.03 -9.15 -15.89
C ALA A 219 -0.15 -10.39 -15.00
N ALA A 220 -1.08 -11.31 -15.36
CA ALA A 220 -1.38 -12.53 -14.60
C ALA A 220 -0.13 -13.35 -14.23
N ASP A 221 0.92 -13.28 -15.06
CA ASP A 221 2.19 -13.99 -14.86
C ASP A 221 2.97 -13.55 -13.62
N PHE A 222 2.67 -12.37 -13.06
CA PHE A 222 3.37 -11.85 -11.88
C PHE A 222 2.46 -11.20 -10.83
N VAL A 223 1.25 -10.78 -11.20
CA VAL A 223 0.32 -10.11 -10.27
C VAL A 223 -0.72 -11.05 -9.66
N SER A 224 -0.78 -12.30 -10.14
CA SER A 224 -1.77 -13.26 -9.64
C SER A 224 -1.35 -13.86 -8.30
N LEU A 225 -2.33 -14.23 -7.48
CA LEU A 225 -2.08 -14.80 -6.16
C LEU A 225 -1.20 -16.07 -6.22
N PRO A 226 -1.39 -17.04 -7.14
CA PRO A 226 -0.48 -18.18 -7.26
C PRO A 226 0.95 -17.77 -7.59
N ARG A 227 1.13 -16.82 -8.53
CA ARG A 227 2.45 -16.34 -8.94
C ARG A 227 3.14 -15.53 -7.85
N MET A 228 2.38 -14.75 -7.10
CA MET A 228 2.85 -14.05 -5.91
C MET A 228 3.34 -15.04 -4.85
N SER A 229 2.59 -16.11 -4.57
CA SER A 229 2.98 -17.16 -3.62
C SER A 229 4.25 -17.89 -4.05
N GLU A 230 4.34 -18.31 -5.31
CA GLU A 230 5.57 -18.88 -5.92
C GLU A 230 6.74 -17.91 -5.77
N ALA A 231 6.49 -16.63 -6.08
CA ALA A 231 7.53 -15.61 -6.03
C ALA A 231 8.11 -15.40 -4.63
N LEU A 232 7.28 -15.47 -3.58
CA LEU A 232 7.72 -15.39 -2.19
C LEU A 232 8.53 -16.62 -1.77
N ALA A 233 8.08 -17.81 -2.18
CA ALA A 233 8.71 -19.08 -1.82
C ALA A 233 10.13 -19.19 -2.41
N ASP A 234 10.27 -18.83 -3.68
CA ASP A 234 11.51 -19.03 -4.44
C ASP A 234 12.51 -17.88 -4.27
N ALA A 235 12.13 -16.77 -3.64
CA ALA A 235 12.98 -15.59 -3.54
C ALA A 235 14.14 -15.80 -2.56
N THR A 236 15.32 -15.37 -2.97
CA THR A 236 16.53 -15.34 -2.15
C THR A 236 16.50 -14.18 -1.16
N ASP A 237 17.33 -14.24 -0.11
CA ASP A 237 17.42 -13.16 0.87
C ASP A 237 17.85 -11.83 0.26
N THR A 238 18.72 -11.88 -0.77
CA THR A 238 19.15 -10.70 -1.52
C THR A 238 17.97 -10.07 -2.27
N GLU A 239 17.18 -10.87 -2.98
CA GLU A 239 16.00 -10.37 -3.72
C GLU A 239 14.97 -9.74 -2.78
N TRP A 240 14.75 -10.33 -1.60
CA TRP A 240 13.91 -9.72 -0.58
C TRP A 240 14.42 -8.35 -0.14
N GLN A 241 15.71 -8.23 0.19
CA GLN A 241 16.28 -6.95 0.63
C GLN A 241 16.20 -5.88 -0.47
N GLU A 242 16.45 -6.25 -1.73
CA GLU A 242 16.32 -5.34 -2.87
C GLU A 242 14.85 -4.89 -3.06
N ALA A 243 13.93 -5.85 -3.05
CA ALA A 243 12.50 -5.61 -3.23
C ALA A 243 11.88 -4.74 -2.12
N ARG A 244 12.48 -4.73 -0.91
CA ARG A 244 12.05 -3.88 0.20
C ARG A 244 11.97 -2.40 -0.18
N SER A 245 12.97 -1.91 -0.90
CA SER A 245 13.07 -0.48 -1.26
C SER A 245 11.98 -0.06 -2.24
N SER A 246 11.76 -0.86 -3.29
CA SER A 246 10.65 -0.70 -4.22
C SER A 246 9.30 -0.85 -3.53
N ALA A 247 9.15 -1.83 -2.62
CA ALA A 247 7.89 -2.02 -1.90
C ALA A 247 7.58 -0.81 -1.02
N ALA A 248 8.59 -0.24 -0.35
CA ALA A 248 8.44 0.99 0.42
C ALA A 248 8.09 2.19 -0.47
N ALA A 249 8.69 2.32 -1.65
CA ALA A 249 8.36 3.40 -2.59
C ALA A 249 6.90 3.31 -3.04
N PHE A 250 6.46 2.13 -3.49
CA PHE A 250 5.08 1.90 -3.95
C PHE A 250 4.06 1.99 -2.82
N PHE A 251 4.40 1.48 -1.64
CA PHE A 251 3.48 1.47 -0.52
C PHE A 251 3.39 2.83 0.17
N LEU A 252 4.50 3.54 0.38
CA LEU A 252 4.51 4.77 1.19
C LEU A 252 4.54 6.04 0.35
N GLN A 253 5.20 6.05 -0.81
CA GLN A 253 5.44 7.28 -1.58
C GLN A 253 4.47 7.46 -2.73
N PHE A 254 4.10 6.37 -3.43
CA PHE A 254 3.15 6.45 -4.53
C PHE A 254 1.79 7.00 -4.11
N PRO A 255 1.20 6.64 -2.95
CA PRO A 255 -0.06 7.24 -2.51
C PRO A 255 0.07 8.73 -2.20
N VAL A 256 1.20 9.14 -1.63
CA VAL A 256 1.49 10.56 -1.38
C VAL A 256 1.59 11.35 -2.69
N PHE A 257 2.31 10.81 -3.69
CA PHE A 257 2.37 11.38 -5.03
C PHE A 257 0.97 11.53 -5.65
N THR A 258 0.16 10.47 -5.61
CA THR A 258 -1.18 10.51 -6.20
C THR A 258 -2.10 11.52 -5.51
N ARG A 259 -2.03 11.64 -4.17
CA ARG A 259 -2.74 12.67 -3.40
C ARG A 259 -2.23 14.08 -3.72
N ALA A 260 -0.93 14.25 -3.94
CA ALA A 260 -0.36 15.53 -4.38
C ALA A 260 -0.88 15.93 -5.78
N VAL A 261 -0.92 15.00 -6.73
CA VAL A 261 -1.50 15.23 -8.07
C VAL A 261 -2.99 15.57 -7.97
N ALA A 262 -3.74 14.88 -7.12
CA ALA A 262 -5.15 15.18 -6.87
C ALA A 262 -5.34 16.59 -6.29
N ALA A 263 -4.50 17.01 -5.33
CA ALA A 263 -4.53 18.36 -4.78
C ALA A 263 -4.14 19.43 -5.82
N MET A 264 -3.12 19.15 -6.65
CA MET A 264 -2.68 20.05 -7.72
C MET A 264 -3.76 20.28 -8.76
N THR A 265 -4.47 19.23 -9.16
CA THR A 265 -5.44 19.27 -10.26
C THR A 265 -6.87 19.55 -9.79
N GLY A 266 -7.19 19.24 -8.53
CA GLY A 266 -8.56 19.24 -8.01
C GLY A 266 -9.40 18.07 -8.46
N ASN A 267 -8.78 17.03 -9.04
CA ASN A 267 -9.46 15.84 -9.51
C ASN A 267 -8.89 14.60 -8.80
N ALA A 268 -9.72 13.97 -7.98
CA ALA A 268 -9.34 12.79 -7.20
C ALA A 268 -8.93 11.57 -8.04
N ASN A 269 -9.35 11.49 -9.30
CA ASN A 269 -8.94 10.43 -10.24
C ASN A 269 -8.24 11.00 -11.48
N PHE A 270 -7.44 12.05 -11.31
CA PHE A 270 -6.63 12.57 -12.40
C PHE A 270 -5.66 11.50 -12.92
N ALA A 271 -5.56 11.39 -14.23
CA ALA A 271 -4.82 10.37 -14.97
C ALA A 271 -5.13 8.92 -14.53
N GLY A 272 -6.29 8.64 -13.92
CA GLY A 272 -6.64 7.28 -13.48
C GLY A 272 -5.92 6.83 -12.20
N MET A 273 -5.34 7.78 -11.45
CA MET A 273 -4.49 7.49 -10.29
C MET A 273 -5.27 7.37 -8.96
N GLY A 274 -6.59 7.57 -8.98
CA GLY A 274 -7.41 7.71 -7.77
C GLY A 274 -7.42 6.46 -6.90
N GLY A 275 -7.35 5.27 -7.51
CA GLY A 275 -7.28 3.99 -6.80
C GLY A 275 -6.02 3.81 -5.95
N HIS A 276 -4.98 4.60 -6.20
CA HIS A 276 -3.69 4.49 -5.51
C HIS A 276 -3.58 5.39 -4.28
N THR A 277 -4.52 6.33 -4.11
CA THR A 277 -4.50 7.33 -3.01
C THR A 277 -4.67 6.73 -1.62
N ALA A 278 -5.07 5.47 -1.50
CA ALA A 278 -5.33 4.80 -0.22
C ALA A 278 -4.52 3.51 -0.03
N LEU A 279 -3.53 3.21 -0.89
CA LEU A 279 -2.74 1.98 -0.75
C LEU A 279 -2.02 1.93 0.61
N ASP A 280 -1.54 3.07 1.08
CA ASP A 280 -0.86 3.21 2.38
C ASP A 280 -1.82 3.23 3.58
N SER A 281 -3.12 2.99 3.37
CA SER A 281 -4.11 2.86 4.44
C SER A 281 -4.51 1.40 4.70
N ASP A 282 -4.22 0.48 3.77
CA ASP A 282 -4.49 -0.94 3.94
C ASP A 282 -3.16 -1.70 4.13
N PRO A 283 -2.87 -2.20 5.34
CA PRO A 283 -1.60 -2.88 5.60
C PRO A 283 -1.44 -4.19 4.80
N LEU A 284 -2.52 -4.79 4.29
CA LEU A 284 -2.44 -5.96 3.41
C LEU A 284 -1.74 -5.62 2.09
N MET A 285 -1.91 -4.39 1.59
CA MET A 285 -1.23 -3.95 0.36
C MET A 285 0.29 -4.00 0.48
N ALA A 286 0.85 -3.84 1.68
CA ALA A 286 2.28 -3.99 1.90
C ALA A 286 2.77 -5.41 1.55
N VAL A 287 2.00 -6.44 1.91
CA VAL A 287 2.29 -7.85 1.61
C VAL A 287 2.11 -8.13 0.11
N LEU A 288 1.04 -7.62 -0.49
CA LEU A 288 0.78 -7.80 -1.92
C LEU A 288 1.83 -7.11 -2.78
N LEU A 289 2.30 -5.92 -2.38
CA LEU A 289 3.32 -5.17 -3.12
C LEU A 289 4.69 -5.84 -3.08
N ILE A 290 5.11 -6.42 -1.95
CA ILE A 290 6.39 -7.14 -1.91
C ILE A 290 6.35 -8.38 -2.80
N ALA A 291 5.24 -9.12 -2.79
CA ALA A 291 5.06 -10.29 -3.65
C ALA A 291 4.99 -9.91 -5.13
N PHE A 292 4.27 -8.83 -5.45
CA PHE A 292 4.22 -8.21 -6.78
C PHE A 292 5.62 -7.88 -7.31
N ILE A 293 6.46 -7.22 -6.51
CA ILE A 293 7.81 -6.81 -6.95
C ILE A 293 8.69 -8.03 -7.22
N LEU A 294 8.63 -9.04 -6.35
CA LEU A 294 9.35 -10.29 -6.53
C LEU A 294 8.86 -11.08 -7.74
N GLY A 295 7.56 -11.03 -8.04
CA GLY A 295 6.97 -11.60 -9.26
C GLY A 295 7.41 -10.84 -10.51
N ALA A 296 7.31 -9.51 -10.50
CA ALA A 296 7.67 -8.64 -11.62
C ALA A 296 9.14 -8.82 -12.03
N ARG A 297 10.01 -9.08 -11.06
CA ARG A 297 11.43 -9.42 -11.30
C ARG A 297 11.61 -10.67 -12.16
N ARG A 298 10.74 -11.65 -12.02
CA ARG A 298 10.80 -12.92 -12.76
C ARG A 298 10.13 -12.85 -14.12
N ALA A 299 9.23 -11.89 -14.33
CA ALA A 299 8.45 -11.73 -15.56
C ALA A 299 9.05 -10.70 -16.54
N ASP A 300 10.29 -10.24 -16.34
CA ASP A 300 10.94 -9.19 -17.15
C ASP A 300 10.20 -7.83 -17.11
N TRP A 301 9.44 -7.58 -16.04
CA TRP A 301 8.75 -6.31 -15.77
C TRP A 301 9.52 -5.41 -14.81
N PHE A 302 10.69 -5.85 -14.35
CA PHE A 302 11.42 -5.19 -13.28
C PHE A 302 11.90 -3.78 -13.65
N SER A 303 12.27 -3.54 -14.91
CA SER A 303 12.73 -2.22 -15.34
C SER A 303 11.66 -1.14 -15.09
N ASN A 304 10.37 -1.46 -15.31
CA ASN A 304 9.27 -0.55 -15.03
C ASN A 304 9.13 -0.28 -13.52
N VAL A 305 9.39 -1.29 -12.68
CA VAL A 305 9.38 -1.15 -11.22
C VAL A 305 10.55 -0.29 -10.75
N GLU A 306 11.74 -0.48 -11.31
CA GLU A 306 12.93 0.33 -11.01
C GLU A 306 12.72 1.79 -11.40
N ASP A 307 12.28 2.07 -12.63
CA ASP A 307 12.02 3.43 -13.12
C ASP A 307 11.02 4.19 -12.24
N LEU A 308 9.95 3.49 -11.80
CA LEU A 308 8.98 4.05 -10.88
C LEU A 308 9.54 4.25 -9.47
N THR A 309 10.33 3.30 -8.97
CA THR A 309 11.00 3.40 -7.66
C THR A 309 11.93 4.61 -7.62
N ASP A 310 12.75 4.79 -8.66
CA ASP A 310 13.69 5.90 -8.79
C ASP A 310 12.98 7.25 -8.90
N SER A 311 11.87 7.28 -9.66
CA SER A 311 11.02 8.47 -9.76
C SER A 311 10.41 8.85 -8.40
N LEU A 312 10.07 7.87 -7.57
CA LEU A 312 9.48 8.07 -6.25
C LEU A 312 10.51 8.40 -5.16
N ALA A 313 11.79 8.09 -5.35
CA ALA A 313 12.83 8.27 -4.34
C ALA A 313 12.99 9.73 -3.86
N ARG A 314 12.61 10.72 -4.68
CA ARG A 314 12.72 12.15 -4.35
C ARG A 314 11.55 12.69 -3.54
N TRP A 315 10.41 11.98 -3.50
CA TRP A 315 9.19 12.46 -2.86
C TRP A 315 9.31 12.77 -1.37
N PRO A 316 10.02 11.98 -0.54
CA PRO A 316 10.21 12.31 0.86
C PRO A 316 10.84 13.69 1.09
N ALA A 317 11.86 14.03 0.30
CA ALA A 317 12.53 15.34 0.37
C ALA A 317 11.59 16.45 -0.10
N LEU A 318 10.90 16.25 -1.22
CA LEU A 318 9.94 17.21 -1.77
C LEU A 318 8.81 17.51 -0.78
N VAL A 319 8.23 16.49 -0.15
CA VAL A 319 7.19 16.68 0.88
C VAL A 319 7.75 17.44 2.08
N SER A 320 8.99 17.17 2.49
CA SER A 320 9.64 17.91 3.56
C SER A 320 9.82 19.39 3.21
N GLU A 321 10.18 19.72 1.97
CA GLU A 321 10.29 21.09 1.48
C GLU A 321 8.91 21.76 1.40
N MET A 322 7.90 21.04 0.90
CA MET A 322 6.51 21.52 0.85
C MET A 322 5.99 21.86 2.24
N LYS A 323 6.32 21.06 3.27
CA LYS A 323 5.94 21.35 4.66
C LYS A 323 6.53 22.65 5.21
N GLN A 324 7.71 23.07 4.74
CA GLN A 324 8.30 24.35 5.16
C GLN A 324 7.44 25.56 4.74
N VAL A 325 6.56 25.38 3.74
CA VAL A 325 5.57 26.41 3.37
C VAL A 325 4.61 26.70 4.52
N LEU A 326 4.30 25.72 5.37
CA LEU A 326 3.41 25.91 6.52
C LEU A 326 4.03 26.81 7.61
N ASP A 327 5.36 26.96 7.61
CA ASP A 327 6.08 27.84 8.54
C ASP A 327 6.14 29.29 8.03
N LEU A 328 5.76 29.56 6.77
CA LEU A 328 5.77 30.89 6.21
C LEU A 328 4.59 31.72 6.76
N PRO A 329 4.84 32.99 7.16
CA PRO A 329 3.75 33.90 7.49
C PRO A 329 2.80 34.11 6.29
N GLN A 330 1.49 34.22 6.54
CA GLN A 330 0.48 34.40 5.48
C GLN A 330 0.81 35.55 4.52
N HIS A 331 1.29 36.68 5.03
CA HIS A 331 1.67 37.83 4.19
C HIS A 331 2.86 37.55 3.25
N ALA A 332 3.75 36.63 3.61
CA ALA A 332 4.85 36.20 2.76
C ALA A 332 4.35 35.25 1.66
N LEU A 333 3.44 34.33 2.02
CA LEU A 333 2.76 33.46 1.05
C LEU A 333 1.95 34.28 0.04
N ASP A 334 1.14 35.24 0.49
CA ASP A 334 0.34 36.12 -0.37
C ASP A 334 1.23 36.92 -1.32
N ARG A 335 2.36 37.45 -0.82
CA ARG A 335 3.34 38.18 -1.64
C ARG A 335 3.97 37.29 -2.72
N ASN A 336 4.35 36.07 -2.37
CA ASN A 336 4.92 35.11 -3.31
C ASN A 336 3.89 34.71 -4.39
N LEU A 337 2.62 34.61 -4.02
CA LEU A 337 1.51 34.24 -4.92
C LEU A 337 0.94 35.42 -5.72
N ALA A 338 1.22 36.67 -5.33
CA ALA A 338 0.65 37.88 -5.93
C ALA A 338 1.00 38.06 -7.42
N CYS A 339 2.16 37.57 -7.86
CA CYS A 339 2.60 37.63 -9.25
C CYS A 339 2.04 36.51 -10.13
N HIS A 340 1.28 35.57 -9.56
CA HIS A 340 0.71 34.43 -10.28
C HIS A 340 -0.79 34.60 -10.50
N GLY A 341 -1.31 34.03 -11.59
CA GLY A 341 -2.73 34.05 -11.92
C GLY A 341 -3.61 33.25 -10.96
N PRO A 342 -4.95 33.40 -11.03
CA PRO A 342 -5.90 32.80 -10.09
C PRO A 342 -5.84 31.27 -10.04
N GLU A 343 -5.49 30.61 -11.15
CA GLU A 343 -5.34 29.15 -11.19
C GLU A 343 -4.18 28.67 -10.31
N MET A 344 -3.02 29.33 -10.38
CA MET A 344 -1.85 28.97 -9.58
C MET A 344 -2.11 29.24 -8.10
N GLN A 345 -2.82 30.32 -7.78
CA GLN A 345 -3.24 30.62 -6.40
C GLN A 345 -4.16 29.52 -5.85
N ALA A 346 -5.17 29.10 -6.62
CA ALA A 346 -6.07 28.01 -6.23
C ALA A 346 -5.32 26.67 -6.07
N ARG A 347 -4.38 26.37 -6.98
CA ARG A 347 -3.51 25.19 -6.89
C ARG A 347 -2.68 25.20 -5.61
N ALA A 348 -2.00 26.31 -5.31
CA ALA A 348 -1.20 26.46 -4.10
C ALA A 348 -2.04 26.30 -2.83
N GLN A 349 -3.22 26.92 -2.79
CA GLN A 349 -4.15 26.79 -1.65
C GLN A 349 -4.58 25.33 -1.41
N ARG A 350 -4.89 24.57 -2.46
CA ARG A 350 -5.24 23.14 -2.32
C ARG A 350 -4.09 22.30 -1.78
N ILE A 351 -2.85 22.58 -2.20
CA ILE A 351 -1.66 21.88 -1.69
C ILE A 351 -1.44 22.23 -0.21
N VAL A 352 -1.52 23.52 0.16
CA VAL A 352 -1.40 23.95 1.56
C VAL A 352 -2.46 23.28 2.43
N GLN A 353 -3.71 23.21 1.94
CA GLN A 353 -4.79 22.52 2.64
C GLN A 353 -4.49 21.02 2.81
N ALA A 354 -4.03 20.34 1.75
CA ALA A 354 -3.65 18.93 1.81
C ALA A 354 -2.50 18.68 2.82
N LEU A 355 -1.53 19.59 2.92
CA LEU A 355 -0.47 19.52 3.93
C LEU A 355 -1.02 19.67 5.36
N LEU A 356 -1.90 20.65 5.59
CA LEU A 356 -2.53 20.89 6.89
C LEU A 356 -3.40 19.70 7.35
N ASP A 357 -4.09 19.06 6.41
CA ASP A 357 -4.94 17.90 6.66
C ASP A 357 -4.13 16.60 6.85
N GLY A 358 -2.80 16.64 6.67
CA GLY A 358 -1.94 15.46 6.73
C GLY A 358 -2.13 14.51 5.54
N GLU A 359 -2.77 14.96 4.45
CA GLU A 359 -2.99 14.15 3.25
C GLU A 359 -1.67 13.77 2.58
N LEU A 360 -0.59 14.53 2.77
CA LEU A 360 0.72 14.22 2.19
C LEU A 360 1.65 13.47 3.16
N ASP A 361 1.13 13.01 4.30
CA ASP A 361 1.87 12.11 5.18
C ASP A 361 1.73 10.64 4.71
N PRO A 362 2.81 9.85 4.76
CA PRO A 362 2.75 8.44 4.38
C PRO A 362 2.20 7.55 5.50
N GLY A 363 1.39 6.57 5.10
CA GLY A 363 0.85 5.54 5.98
C GLY A 363 -0.55 5.84 6.50
N PRO A 364 -0.99 5.08 7.51
CA PRO A 364 -2.39 5.07 7.90
C PRO A 364 -2.71 6.38 8.63
N LYS A 365 -3.84 6.97 8.25
CA LYS A 365 -4.41 8.10 8.98
C LYS A 365 -4.96 7.61 10.33
N PRO A 366 -4.95 8.47 11.37
CA PRO A 366 -5.64 8.16 12.62
C PRO A 366 -7.12 7.86 12.32
N VAL A 367 -7.64 6.78 12.90
CA VAL A 367 -9.08 6.50 12.83
C VAL A 367 -9.80 7.56 13.68
N ARG A 368 -10.50 8.49 13.02
CA ARG A 368 -11.27 9.56 13.69
C ARG A 368 -12.50 9.03 14.42
#